data_AF-A0A497S1J3-F1
#
_entry.id   AF-A0A497S1J3-F1
#
_cell.length_a   1.000
_cell.length_b   1.000
_cell.length_c   1.000
_cell.angle_alpha   90.00
_cell.angle_beta   90.00
_cell.angle_gamma   90.00
#
_symmetry.space_group_name_H-M   'P 1'
#
loop_
_entity.id
_entity.type
_entity.pdbx_description
1 polymer ?
#
loop_
_entity_poly.entity_id
_entity_poly.type
_entity_poly.pdbx_seq_one_letter_code
_entity_poly.pdbx_strand_id
1 'polypeptide(L)'
;MKIEIPDRLIFFEGCTTSRILKATRVATYLILEKAVEKDIIQEYRTIPNERCCGYPSMQMGDFDTQMQNLMFNINQMNRIGIKDVLFTCGACTMAMGDHPEFRKRGFRPINIIEFIYALAINNQLEKLIDRKLPSNLRVTGHYSCHLRRLAGLKMDKLYKGVMEVLGGEYVEMPNATACCGAGSEGNVALEIAKKKINSAESVNAFMCPLSCAGCEAILKVTAKQISAKTRFPSISTVVASCFDDLEERIVELAKKKIIR
;
A
#
# COMPACT_ATOMS: atom_id res chain seq x y z
N MET A 1 -18.14 2.65 6.40
CA MET A 1 -17.36 1.40 6.49
C MET A 1 -16.54 1.49 7.76
N LYS A 2 -16.68 0.54 8.69
CA LYS A 2 -15.88 0.53 9.91
C LYS A 2 -14.51 -0.03 9.54
N ILE A 3 -13.47 0.78 9.68
CA ILE A 3 -12.09 0.37 9.43
C ILE A 3 -11.64 -0.38 10.68
N GLU A 4 -11.58 -1.70 10.59
CA GLU A 4 -11.28 -2.61 11.71
C GLU A 4 -10.00 -3.39 11.42
N ILE A 5 -9.18 -3.56 12.46
CA ILE A 5 -7.99 -4.40 12.44
C ILE A 5 -8.45 -5.86 12.31
N PRO A 6 -7.98 -6.63 11.31
CA PRO A 6 -8.31 -8.04 11.18
C PRO A 6 -7.59 -8.88 12.25
N ASP A 7 -8.25 -9.91 12.79
CA ASP A 7 -7.57 -10.87 13.68
C ASP A 7 -6.51 -11.68 12.94
N ARG A 8 -6.80 -12.05 11.69
CA ARG A 8 -5.92 -12.83 10.81
C ARG A 8 -6.08 -12.34 9.38
N LEU A 9 -5.00 -12.27 8.61
CA LEU A 9 -5.07 -11.76 7.24
C LEU A 9 -4.26 -12.56 6.24
N ILE A 10 -4.61 -12.43 4.97
CA ILE A 10 -3.79 -12.85 3.83
C ILE A 10 -3.13 -11.61 3.26
N PHE A 11 -1.80 -11.60 3.15
CA PHE A 11 -1.10 -10.58 2.39
C PHE A 11 -1.06 -10.98 0.91
N PHE A 12 -1.81 -10.26 0.08
CA PHE A 12 -1.69 -10.31 -1.37
C PHE A 12 -0.53 -9.40 -1.79
N GLU A 13 0.58 -9.99 -2.22
CA GLU A 13 1.76 -9.22 -2.58
C GLU A 13 1.52 -8.43 -3.87
N GLY A 14 0.94 -9.08 -4.88
CA GLY A 14 0.79 -8.56 -6.23
C GLY A 14 2.11 -8.47 -6.99
N CYS A 15 2.04 -8.26 -8.30
CA CYS A 15 3.21 -8.31 -9.17
C CYS A 15 4.20 -7.16 -8.97
N THR A 16 3.71 -5.91 -8.84
CA THR A 16 4.60 -4.74 -8.71
C THR A 16 5.33 -4.73 -7.38
N THR A 17 4.65 -5.00 -6.26
CA THR A 17 5.28 -5.05 -4.94
C THR A 17 6.27 -6.20 -4.84
N SER A 18 5.89 -7.41 -5.26
CA SER A 18 6.76 -8.60 -5.17
C SER A 18 8.01 -8.51 -6.04
N ARG A 19 7.91 -7.95 -7.25
CA ARG A 19 8.99 -8.01 -8.27
C ARG A 19 9.76 -6.71 -8.46
N ILE A 20 9.10 -5.56 -8.30
CA ILE A 20 9.69 -4.25 -8.63
C ILE A 20 10.01 -3.46 -7.35
N LEU A 21 9.09 -3.42 -6.40
CA LEU A 21 9.18 -2.57 -5.21
C LEU A 21 9.59 -3.39 -3.98
N LYS A 22 10.79 -3.97 -4.02
CA LYS A 22 11.34 -4.81 -2.94
C LYS A 22 11.27 -4.14 -1.56
N ALA A 23 11.57 -2.84 -1.47
CA ALA A 23 11.49 -2.09 -0.21
C ALA A 23 10.07 -2.04 0.36
N THR A 24 9.05 -1.89 -0.50
CA THR A 24 7.64 -1.90 -0.09
C THR A 24 7.20 -3.28 0.36
N ARG A 25 7.65 -4.33 -0.33
CA ARG A 25 7.43 -5.72 0.06
C ARG A 25 8.01 -6.02 1.44
N VAL A 26 9.31 -5.75 1.63
CA VAL A 26 10.03 -5.97 2.89
C VAL A 26 9.38 -5.17 4.02
N ALA A 27 9.13 -3.88 3.81
CA ALA A 27 8.49 -3.03 4.84
C ALA A 27 7.11 -3.53 5.25
N THR A 28 6.32 -4.08 4.32
CA THR A 28 5.02 -4.67 4.65
C THR A 28 5.17 -5.94 5.48
N TYR A 29 6.13 -6.81 5.17
CA TYR A 29 6.44 -7.97 6.01
C TYR A 29 6.89 -7.59 7.41
N LEU A 30 7.76 -6.57 7.54
CA LEU A 30 8.21 -6.09 8.84
C LEU A 30 7.05 -5.60 9.71
N ILE A 31 6.11 -4.85 9.13
CA ILE A 31 4.89 -4.40 9.80
C ILE A 31 4.06 -5.59 10.27
N LEU A 32 3.88 -6.61 9.41
CA LEU A 32 3.07 -7.78 9.73
C LEU A 32 3.71 -8.68 10.80
N GLU A 33 5.02 -8.93 10.73
CA GLU A 33 5.75 -9.67 11.77
C GLU A 33 5.63 -8.96 13.12
N LYS A 34 5.89 -7.65 13.16
CA LYS A 34 5.80 -6.88 14.39
C LYS A 34 4.37 -6.79 14.92
N ALA A 35 3.37 -6.79 14.04
CA ALA A 35 1.96 -6.86 14.44
C ALA A 35 1.60 -8.20 15.09
N VAL A 36 2.17 -9.31 14.60
CA VAL A 36 2.03 -10.63 15.23
C VAL A 36 2.76 -10.66 16.58
N GLU A 37 4.00 -10.18 16.64
CA GLU A 37 4.81 -10.14 17.88
C GLU A 37 4.19 -9.31 19.00
N LYS A 38 3.40 -8.29 18.65
CA LYS A 38 2.72 -7.39 19.59
C LYS A 38 1.27 -7.82 19.89
N ASP A 39 0.87 -9.02 19.48
CA ASP A 39 -0.49 -9.55 19.65
C ASP A 39 -1.59 -8.63 19.06
N ILE A 40 -1.26 -7.86 18.03
CA ILE A 40 -2.20 -6.97 17.32
C ILE A 40 -3.03 -7.77 16.32
N ILE A 41 -2.38 -8.73 15.65
CA ILE A 41 -3.02 -9.75 14.81
C ILE A 41 -2.46 -11.12 15.23
N GLN A 42 -3.24 -12.19 15.09
CA GLN A 42 -2.82 -13.53 15.49
C GLN A 42 -1.88 -14.18 14.46
N GLU A 43 -2.16 -14.00 13.16
CA GLU A 43 -1.32 -14.51 12.09
C GLU A 43 -1.55 -13.76 10.77
N TYR A 44 -0.57 -13.89 9.88
CA TYR A 44 -0.77 -13.64 8.46
C TYR A 44 -0.30 -14.81 7.60
N ARG A 45 -0.86 -14.91 6.40
CA ARG A 45 -0.48 -15.89 5.37
C ARG A 45 -0.28 -15.20 4.03
N THR A 46 0.40 -15.86 3.11
CA THR A 46 0.54 -15.44 1.71
C THR A 46 -0.14 -16.46 0.81
N ILE A 47 -0.44 -16.07 -0.43
CA ILE A 47 -1.10 -16.97 -1.39
C ILE A 47 -0.05 -17.87 -2.06
N PRO A 48 -0.14 -19.20 -1.92
CA PRO A 48 0.78 -20.09 -2.62
C PRO A 48 0.59 -19.98 -4.13
N ASN A 49 1.69 -19.78 -4.86
CA ASN A 49 1.70 -19.55 -6.31
C ASN A 49 0.79 -18.40 -6.74
N GLU A 50 0.74 -17.32 -5.94
CA GLU A 50 -0.02 -16.11 -6.22
C GLU A 50 0.11 -15.67 -7.69
N ARG A 51 -1.03 -15.45 -8.34
CA ARG A 51 -1.10 -14.87 -9.69
C ARG A 51 -1.39 -13.38 -9.62
N CYS A 52 -1.15 -12.67 -10.72
CA CYS A 52 -1.55 -11.28 -10.87
C CYS A 52 -3.03 -11.07 -10.49
N CYS A 53 -3.41 -9.88 -10.01
CA CYS A 53 -4.80 -9.57 -9.70
C CYS A 53 -5.71 -9.51 -10.95
N GLY A 54 -5.13 -9.55 -12.15
CA GLY A 54 -5.85 -9.47 -13.42
C GLY A 54 -6.06 -8.04 -13.94
N TYR A 55 -5.65 -7.01 -13.21
CA TYR A 55 -5.83 -5.61 -13.64
C TYR A 55 -5.21 -5.30 -15.02
N PRO A 56 -3.98 -5.72 -15.37
CA PRO A 56 -3.43 -5.46 -16.70
C PRO A 56 -4.22 -6.16 -17.82
N SER A 57 -4.61 -7.42 -17.63
CA SER A 57 -5.47 -8.15 -18.59
C SER A 57 -6.81 -7.45 -18.78
N MET A 58 -7.43 -6.98 -17.69
CA MET A 58 -8.66 -6.18 -17.74
C MET A 58 -8.48 -4.89 -18.58
N GLN A 59 -7.37 -4.18 -18.41
CA GLN A 59 -7.08 -2.96 -19.19
C GLN A 59 -6.92 -3.25 -20.68
N MET A 60 -6.40 -4.43 -21.02
CA MET A 60 -6.21 -4.87 -22.40
C MET A 60 -7.46 -5.53 -23.02
N GLY A 61 -8.56 -5.67 -22.26
CA GLY A 61 -9.77 -6.37 -22.71
C GLY A 61 -9.69 -7.90 -22.67
N ASP A 62 -8.63 -8.47 -22.10
CA ASP A 62 -8.48 -9.92 -21.88
C ASP A 62 -9.15 -10.32 -20.56
N PHE A 63 -10.49 -10.33 -20.59
CA PHE A 63 -11.31 -10.66 -19.44
C PHE A 63 -11.21 -12.15 -19.05
N ASP A 64 -10.88 -13.03 -19.99
CA ASP A 64 -10.69 -14.45 -19.73
C ASP A 64 -9.46 -14.68 -18.84
N THR A 65 -8.31 -14.11 -19.20
CA THR A 65 -7.10 -14.19 -18.35
C THR A 65 -7.30 -13.48 -17.02
N GLN A 66 -8.02 -12.34 -17.00
CA GLN A 66 -8.39 -11.68 -15.74
C GLN A 66 -9.16 -12.64 -14.83
N MET A 67 -10.22 -13.29 -15.34
CA MET A 67 -11.07 -14.19 -14.57
C MET A 67 -10.30 -15.44 -14.10
N GLN A 68 -9.49 -16.03 -14.96
CA GLN A 68 -8.64 -17.18 -14.59
C GLN A 68 -7.70 -16.86 -13.43
N ASN A 69 -7.03 -15.70 -13.49
CA ASN A 69 -6.12 -15.25 -12.43
C ASN A 69 -6.87 -14.94 -11.13
N LEU A 70 -8.00 -14.25 -11.23
CA LEU A 70 -8.86 -13.95 -10.09
C LEU A 70 -9.32 -15.23 -9.38
N MET A 71 -9.91 -16.16 -10.13
CA MET A 71 -10.46 -17.39 -9.58
C MET A 71 -9.39 -18.30 -9.00
N PHE A 72 -8.19 -18.35 -9.62
CA PHE A 72 -7.06 -19.05 -9.06
C PHE A 72 -6.73 -18.53 -7.65
N ASN A 73 -6.53 -17.22 -7.52
CA ASN A 73 -6.21 -16.61 -6.22
C ASN A 73 -7.34 -16.79 -5.20
N ILE A 74 -8.60 -16.60 -5.60
CA ILE A 74 -9.79 -16.83 -4.75
C ILE A 74 -9.83 -18.27 -4.23
N ASN A 75 -9.52 -19.27 -5.07
CA ASN A 75 -9.52 -20.67 -4.66
C ASN A 75 -8.38 -20.96 -3.66
N GLN A 76 -7.20 -20.38 -3.87
CA GLN A 76 -6.09 -20.49 -2.92
C GLN A 76 -6.43 -19.84 -1.57
N MET A 77 -6.98 -18.63 -1.58
CA MET A 77 -7.41 -17.94 -0.35
C MET A 77 -8.51 -18.70 0.39
N ASN A 78 -9.45 -19.32 -0.33
CA ASN A 78 -10.49 -20.15 0.28
C ASN A 78 -9.91 -21.38 0.99
N ARG A 79 -8.85 -21.99 0.44
CA ARG A 79 -8.13 -23.11 1.09
C ARG A 79 -7.40 -22.67 2.37
N ILE A 80 -6.89 -21.44 2.40
CA ILE A 80 -6.28 -20.85 3.60
C ILE A 80 -7.32 -20.59 4.70
N GLY A 81 -8.56 -20.27 4.32
CA GLY A 81 -9.67 -20.09 5.27
C GLY A 81 -9.70 -18.73 5.97
N ILE A 82 -8.84 -17.78 5.57
CA ILE A 82 -8.81 -16.41 6.09
C ILE A 82 -9.55 -15.48 5.12
N LYS A 83 -10.45 -14.63 5.64
CA LYS A 83 -11.33 -13.76 4.84
C LYS A 83 -10.81 -12.34 4.61
N ASP A 84 -9.93 -11.86 5.47
CA ASP A 84 -9.33 -10.54 5.34
C ASP A 84 -8.12 -10.60 4.43
N VAL A 85 -8.09 -9.75 3.40
CA VAL A 85 -7.01 -9.74 2.40
C VAL A 85 -6.41 -8.35 2.33
N LEU A 86 -5.14 -8.25 2.71
CA LEU A 86 -4.34 -7.04 2.69
C LEU A 86 -3.70 -6.83 1.31
N PHE A 87 -3.84 -5.61 0.79
CA PHE A 87 -3.27 -5.17 -0.48
C PHE A 87 -2.38 -3.95 -0.29
N THR A 88 -1.26 -3.88 -1.02
CA THR A 88 -0.39 -2.68 -1.10
C THR A 88 -0.61 -1.87 -2.39
N CYS A 89 -1.50 -2.33 -3.27
CA CYS A 89 -1.76 -1.73 -4.56
C CYS A 89 -3.24 -1.41 -4.72
N GLY A 90 -3.58 -0.13 -4.88
CA GLY A 90 -4.95 0.30 -5.09
C GLY A 90 -5.61 -0.33 -6.33
N ALA A 91 -4.85 -0.58 -7.40
CA ALA A 91 -5.36 -1.28 -8.58
C ALA A 91 -5.74 -2.74 -8.27
N CYS A 92 -4.99 -3.41 -7.38
CA CYS A 92 -5.32 -4.77 -6.95
C CYS A 92 -6.53 -4.78 -6.00
N THR A 93 -6.58 -3.81 -5.07
CA THR A 93 -7.74 -3.59 -4.19
C THR A 93 -9.01 -3.41 -5.03
N MET A 94 -8.94 -2.68 -6.15
CA MET A 94 -10.08 -2.52 -7.06
C MET A 94 -10.35 -3.77 -7.90
N ALA A 95 -9.36 -4.26 -8.64
CA ALA A 95 -9.59 -5.29 -9.66
C ALA A 95 -9.98 -6.64 -9.05
N MET A 96 -9.43 -6.97 -7.87
CA MET A 96 -9.71 -8.21 -7.16
C MET A 96 -10.62 -7.97 -5.96
N GLY A 97 -10.25 -7.05 -5.07
CA GLY A 97 -10.95 -6.84 -3.80
C GLY A 97 -12.40 -6.36 -3.96
N ASP A 98 -12.67 -5.59 -5.00
CA ASP A 98 -14.00 -5.09 -5.32
C ASP A 98 -14.76 -5.96 -6.33
N HIS A 99 -14.16 -7.05 -6.80
CA HIS A 99 -14.81 -7.94 -7.76
C HIS A 99 -16.01 -8.68 -7.13
N PRO A 100 -17.14 -8.86 -7.85
CA PRO A 100 -18.32 -9.56 -7.32
C PRO A 100 -18.01 -10.95 -6.74
N GLU A 101 -17.21 -11.77 -7.44
CA GLU A 101 -16.80 -13.10 -6.95
C GLU A 101 -16.00 -13.06 -5.65
N PHE A 102 -15.17 -12.03 -5.46
CA PHE A 102 -14.40 -11.85 -4.21
C PHE A 102 -15.36 -11.60 -3.03
N ARG A 103 -16.31 -10.69 -3.22
CA ARG A 103 -17.34 -10.36 -2.22
C ARG A 103 -18.30 -11.52 -1.97
N LYS A 104 -18.73 -12.22 -3.02
CA LYS A 104 -19.62 -13.40 -2.94
C LYS A 104 -19.01 -14.52 -2.10
N ARG A 105 -17.68 -14.64 -2.08
CA ARG A 105 -16.94 -15.61 -1.24
C ARG A 105 -16.69 -15.12 0.19
N GLY A 106 -17.20 -13.95 0.54
CA GLY A 106 -17.11 -13.35 1.88
C GLY A 106 -15.73 -12.81 2.21
N PHE A 107 -14.88 -12.52 1.22
CA PHE A 107 -13.60 -11.87 1.48
C PHE A 107 -13.79 -10.36 1.69
N ARG A 108 -12.99 -9.79 2.59
CA ARG A 108 -12.92 -8.35 2.85
C ARG A 108 -11.60 -7.80 2.32
N PRO A 109 -11.63 -6.83 1.38
CA PRO A 109 -10.42 -6.18 0.92
C PRO A 109 -9.98 -5.10 1.92
N ILE A 110 -8.69 -5.05 2.21
CA ILE A 110 -8.09 -4.05 3.08
C ILE A 110 -6.88 -3.48 2.35
N ASN A 111 -6.86 -2.20 2.03
CA ASN A 111 -5.62 -1.57 1.58
C ASN A 111 -4.70 -1.28 2.78
N ILE A 112 -3.40 -1.32 2.56
CA ILE A 112 -2.38 -1.05 3.58
C ILE A 112 -2.57 0.29 4.30
N ILE A 113 -3.07 1.33 3.63
CA ILE A 113 -3.37 2.60 4.32
C ILE A 113 -4.56 2.47 5.27
N GLU A 114 -5.56 1.65 4.93
CA GLU A 114 -6.70 1.38 5.80
C GLU A 114 -6.25 0.57 7.02
N PHE A 115 -5.39 -0.44 6.82
CA PHE A 115 -4.80 -1.22 7.90
C PHE A 115 -4.01 -0.33 8.86
N ILE A 116 -3.06 0.47 8.35
CA ILE A 116 -2.23 1.36 9.18
C ILE A 116 -3.10 2.43 9.86
N TYR A 117 -4.11 2.97 9.18
CA TYR A 117 -5.06 3.89 9.80
C TYR A 117 -5.89 3.21 10.90
N ALA A 118 -6.31 1.96 10.71
CA ALA A 118 -6.97 1.17 11.75
C ALA A 118 -6.08 1.04 12.98
N LEU A 119 -4.78 0.75 12.78
CA LEU A 119 -3.80 0.70 13.85
C LEU A 119 -3.69 2.06 14.57
N ALA A 120 -3.67 3.17 13.82
CA ALA A 120 -3.57 4.51 14.38
C ALA A 120 -4.77 4.85 15.28
N ILE A 121 -6.01 4.71 14.78
CA ILE A 121 -7.21 5.11 15.52
C ILE A 121 -7.56 4.17 16.69
N ASN A 122 -6.95 2.98 16.75
CA ASN A 122 -7.11 2.02 17.85
C ASN A 122 -5.89 2.01 18.79
N ASN A 123 -5.01 3.01 18.74
CA ASN A 123 -3.80 3.13 19.56
C ASN A 123 -2.86 1.90 19.49
N GLN A 124 -2.86 1.19 18.36
CA GLN A 124 -1.97 0.05 18.11
C GLN A 124 -0.73 0.46 17.31
N LEU A 125 -0.81 1.51 16.49
CA LEU A 125 0.32 1.97 15.68
C LEU A 125 1.48 2.47 16.56
N GLU A 126 1.19 3.14 17.68
CA GLU A 126 2.22 3.56 18.65
C GLU A 126 2.95 2.38 19.29
N LYS A 127 2.31 1.22 19.41
CA LYS A 127 2.95 -0.01 19.93
C LYS A 127 3.86 -0.69 18.91
N LEU A 128 3.65 -0.37 17.63
CA LEU A 128 4.36 -0.97 16.51
C LEU A 128 5.66 -0.23 16.19
N ILE A 129 5.70 1.09 16.39
CA ILE A 129 6.87 1.94 16.12
C ILE A 129 7.74 2.09 17.37
N ASP A 130 9.05 2.27 17.18
CA ASP A 130 9.99 2.50 18.29
C ASP A 130 10.32 3.99 18.44
N ARG A 131 10.22 4.73 17.35
CA ARG A 131 10.47 6.19 17.31
C ARG A 131 9.50 6.90 16.37
N LYS A 132 9.32 8.21 16.61
CA LYS A 132 8.59 9.08 15.69
C LYS A 132 9.51 9.58 14.57
N LEU A 133 8.90 10.01 13.47
CA LEU A 133 9.56 10.79 12.43
C LEU A 133 10.15 12.08 13.04
N PRO A 134 11.20 12.65 12.43
CA PRO A 134 11.73 13.95 12.84
C PRO A 134 10.63 15.01 12.94
N SER A 135 10.71 15.86 13.96
CA SER A 135 9.77 16.96 14.13
C SER A 135 9.79 17.89 12.92
N ASN A 136 8.61 18.43 12.58
CA ASN A 136 8.41 19.34 11.43
C ASN A 136 8.71 18.71 10.06
N LEU A 137 8.78 17.38 9.96
CA LEU A 137 8.87 16.71 8.67
C LEU A 137 7.53 16.88 7.93
N ARG A 138 7.50 17.77 6.93
CA ARG A 138 6.31 18.02 6.12
C ARG A 138 5.99 16.84 5.21
N VAL A 139 4.80 16.30 5.34
CA VAL A 139 4.32 15.13 4.58
C VAL A 139 3.01 15.47 3.88
N THR A 140 2.85 15.03 2.64
CA THR A 140 1.57 15.18 1.90
C THR A 140 1.02 13.82 1.45
N GLY A 141 -0.22 13.77 0.99
CA GLY A 141 -0.91 12.54 0.60
C GLY A 141 -1.27 12.51 -0.88
N HIS A 142 -0.98 11.41 -1.58
CA HIS A 142 -1.57 11.15 -2.90
C HIS A 142 -2.78 10.24 -2.77
N TYR A 143 -3.94 10.72 -3.22
CA TYR A 143 -5.18 9.94 -3.16
C TYR A 143 -5.29 9.07 -4.40
N SER A 144 -4.83 7.82 -4.28
CA SER A 144 -4.89 6.84 -5.36
C SER A 144 -6.32 6.74 -5.92
N CYS A 145 -6.44 6.91 -7.24
CA CYS A 145 -7.73 6.90 -7.93
C CYS A 145 -8.49 5.58 -7.73
N HIS A 146 -7.77 4.45 -7.72
CA HIS A 146 -8.36 3.13 -7.51
C HIS A 146 -8.73 2.84 -6.06
N LEU A 147 -8.28 3.61 -5.07
CA LEU A 147 -8.74 3.48 -3.68
C LEU A 147 -9.94 4.37 -3.42
N ARG A 148 -9.91 5.61 -3.93
CA ARG A 148 -11.01 6.56 -3.80
C ARG A 148 -12.30 6.06 -4.48
N ARG A 149 -12.18 5.25 -5.54
CA ARG A 149 -13.33 4.65 -6.23
C ARG A 149 -14.02 3.54 -5.42
N LEU A 150 -13.35 2.93 -4.43
CA LEU A 150 -13.86 1.74 -3.73
C LEU A 150 -14.61 2.06 -2.43
N ALA A 151 -14.52 3.27 -1.90
CA ALA A 151 -15.26 3.66 -0.70
C ALA A 151 -15.23 5.17 -0.48
N GLY A 152 -16.25 5.69 0.20
CA GLY A 152 -16.33 7.07 0.74
C GLY A 152 -15.30 7.37 1.84
N LEU A 153 -14.08 6.85 1.70
CA LEU A 153 -12.93 7.11 2.55
C LEU A 153 -12.46 8.55 2.32
N LYS A 154 -12.43 9.30 3.41
CA LYS A 154 -11.80 10.62 3.45
C LYS A 154 -10.30 10.41 3.49
N MET A 155 -9.68 10.29 2.30
CA MET A 155 -8.25 9.97 2.17
C MET A 155 -7.36 10.93 2.97
N ASP A 156 -7.76 12.20 3.08
CA ASP A 156 -7.18 13.21 3.96
C ASP A 156 -7.13 12.75 5.41
N LYS A 157 -8.23 12.19 5.94
CA LYS A 157 -8.27 11.66 7.30
C LYS A 157 -7.34 10.47 7.49
N LEU A 158 -7.24 9.58 6.50
CA LEU A 158 -6.35 8.43 6.59
C LEU A 158 -4.89 8.89 6.68
N TYR A 159 -4.46 9.72 5.74
CA TYR A 159 -3.08 10.20 5.73
C TYR A 159 -2.77 11.08 6.95
N LYS A 160 -3.65 12.03 7.30
CA LYS A 160 -3.47 12.89 8.47
C LYS A 160 -3.38 12.08 9.75
N GLY A 161 -4.31 11.15 9.99
CA GLY A 161 -4.33 10.36 11.22
C GLY A 161 -3.13 9.41 11.36
N VAL A 162 -2.63 8.84 10.26
CA VAL A 162 -1.40 8.05 10.31
C VAL A 162 -0.19 8.95 10.58
N MET A 163 -0.08 10.09 9.90
CA MET A 163 1.07 11.00 10.09
C MET A 163 1.11 11.60 11.49
N GLU A 164 -0.04 11.90 12.09
CA GLU A 164 -0.13 12.42 13.46
C GLU A 164 0.51 11.46 14.47
N VAL A 165 0.20 10.16 14.38
CA VAL A 165 0.81 9.14 15.24
C VAL A 165 2.30 8.98 14.97
N LEU A 166 2.70 9.01 13.68
CA LEU A 166 4.11 8.93 13.29
C LEU A 166 4.91 10.19 13.62
N GLY A 167 4.28 11.31 14.02
CA GLY A 167 4.94 12.57 14.34
C GLY A 167 5.25 13.48 13.15
N GLY A 168 4.69 13.20 11.96
CA GLY A 168 4.84 14.03 10.76
C GLY A 168 3.83 15.18 10.67
N GLU A 169 4.22 16.29 10.05
CA GLU A 169 3.31 17.42 9.77
C GLU A 169 2.58 17.18 8.45
N TYR A 170 1.31 16.81 8.51
CA TYR A 170 0.52 16.61 7.29
C TYR A 170 0.08 17.94 6.67
N VAL A 171 0.45 18.15 5.40
CA VAL A 171 0.00 19.27 4.56
C VAL A 171 -0.66 18.75 3.29
N GLU A 172 -1.88 19.23 3.01
CA GLU A 172 -2.59 18.88 1.79
C GLU A 172 -1.95 19.56 0.58
N MET A 173 -1.59 18.79 -0.45
CA MET A 173 -1.14 19.34 -1.73
C MET A 173 -2.33 19.71 -2.64
N PRO A 174 -2.19 20.70 -3.53
CA PRO A 174 -3.17 20.92 -4.57
C PRO A 174 -3.33 19.66 -5.44
N ASN A 175 -4.54 19.44 -5.95
CA ASN A 175 -4.83 18.32 -6.85
C ASN A 175 -4.45 16.93 -6.28
N ALA A 176 -4.55 16.70 -4.97
CA ALA A 176 -4.18 15.41 -4.34
C ALA A 176 -4.86 14.19 -5.00
N THR A 177 -6.09 14.37 -5.48
CA THR A 177 -6.92 13.38 -6.20
C THR A 177 -6.57 13.18 -7.68
N ALA A 178 -5.77 14.06 -8.28
CA ALA A 178 -5.37 13.92 -9.68
C ALA A 178 -4.53 12.66 -9.89
N CYS A 179 -4.64 12.09 -11.09
CA CYS A 179 -3.92 10.87 -11.48
C CYS A 179 -2.40 11.02 -11.29
N CYS A 180 -1.73 9.90 -11.02
CA CYS A 180 -0.26 9.80 -10.94
C CYS A 180 0.40 9.45 -12.29
N GLY A 181 -0.38 9.06 -13.30
CA GLY A 181 0.12 8.66 -14.62
C GLY A 181 0.37 7.16 -14.82
N ALA A 182 0.28 6.34 -13.76
CA ALA A 182 0.65 4.92 -13.83
C ALA A 182 -0.20 4.06 -14.79
N GLY A 183 -1.43 4.49 -15.10
CA GLY A 183 -2.31 3.83 -16.07
C GLY A 183 -2.28 4.43 -17.47
N SER A 184 -1.35 5.36 -17.73
CA SER A 184 -1.15 5.99 -19.04
C SER A 184 0.12 5.45 -19.69
N GLU A 185 0.34 5.81 -20.96
CA GLU A 185 1.47 5.30 -21.75
C GLU A 185 2.46 6.41 -22.15
N GLY A 186 3.71 6.00 -22.39
CA GLY A 186 4.77 6.84 -22.95
C GLY A 186 4.97 8.17 -22.21
N ASN A 187 5.18 9.24 -22.98
CA ASN A 187 5.45 10.57 -22.45
C ASN A 187 4.28 11.14 -21.65
N VAL A 188 3.04 10.77 -21.98
CA VAL A 188 1.84 11.24 -21.27
C VAL A 188 1.88 10.80 -19.80
N ALA A 189 2.29 9.56 -19.53
CA ALA A 189 2.46 9.07 -18.15
C ALA A 189 3.45 9.94 -17.36
N LEU A 190 4.59 10.28 -17.97
CA LEU A 190 5.64 11.09 -17.35
C LEU A 190 5.19 12.54 -17.13
N GLU A 191 4.45 13.14 -18.06
CA GLU A 191 3.92 14.50 -17.91
C GLU A 191 2.90 14.60 -16.78
N ILE A 192 2.01 13.61 -16.65
CA ILE A 192 1.05 13.54 -15.54
C ILE A 192 1.80 13.36 -14.21
N ALA A 193 2.80 12.47 -14.17
CA ALA A 193 3.61 12.25 -12.99
C ALA A 193 4.38 13.52 -12.57
N LYS A 194 4.96 14.27 -13.51
CA LYS A 194 5.60 15.57 -13.24
C LYS A 194 4.64 16.57 -12.59
N LYS A 195 3.41 16.70 -13.12
CA LYS A 195 2.39 17.58 -12.51
C LYS A 195 2.05 17.18 -11.08
N LYS A 196 1.99 15.87 -10.81
CA LYS A 196 1.79 15.34 -9.45
C LYS A 196 2.95 15.68 -8.53
N ILE A 197 4.19 15.51 -8.99
CA ILE A 197 5.40 15.83 -8.23
C ILE A 197 5.45 17.32 -7.89
N ASN A 198 5.21 18.19 -8.87
CA ASN A 198 5.18 19.64 -8.66
C ASN A 198 4.10 20.06 -7.65
N SER A 199 2.97 19.36 -7.60
CA SER A 199 1.93 19.61 -6.59
C SER A 199 2.46 19.33 -5.18
N ALA A 200 3.17 18.22 -4.98
CA ALA A 200 3.77 17.88 -3.68
C ALA A 200 4.91 18.86 -3.30
N GLU A 201 5.72 19.28 -4.27
CA GLU A 201 6.79 20.26 -4.03
C GLU A 201 6.26 21.66 -3.72
N SER A 202 5.13 22.06 -4.32
CA SER A 202 4.52 23.39 -4.08
C SER A 202 4.13 23.65 -2.63
N VAL A 203 3.95 22.58 -1.84
CA VAL A 203 3.66 22.66 -0.40
C VAL A 203 4.88 22.35 0.47
N ASN A 204 6.07 22.32 -0.13
CA ASN A 204 7.35 21.99 0.51
C ASN A 204 7.30 20.64 1.25
N ALA A 205 6.60 19.64 0.70
CA ALA A 205 6.57 18.31 1.31
C ALA A 205 7.93 17.62 1.15
N PHE A 206 8.49 17.12 2.24
CA PHE A 206 9.67 16.26 2.21
C PHE A 206 9.35 14.92 1.54
N MET A 207 8.16 14.37 1.82
CA MET A 207 7.69 13.14 1.20
C MET A 207 6.18 13.10 0.96
N CYS A 208 5.79 12.25 0.01
CA CYS A 208 4.42 11.88 -0.31
C CYS A 208 4.28 10.35 -0.23
N PRO A 209 3.86 9.79 0.92
CA PRO A 209 3.72 8.35 1.11
C PRO A 209 2.59 7.78 0.25
N LEU A 210 2.84 6.62 -0.37
CA LEU A 210 1.96 6.04 -1.37
C LEU A 210 1.33 4.74 -0.87
N SER A 211 0.03 4.60 -1.13
CA SER A 211 -0.80 3.43 -0.79
C SER A 211 -1.13 2.56 -2.01
N CYS A 212 -0.42 2.79 -3.12
CA CYS A 212 -0.58 2.06 -4.36
C CYS A 212 0.78 1.83 -5.03
N ALA A 213 1.17 0.56 -5.14
CA ALA A 213 2.39 0.13 -5.82
C ALA A 213 2.53 0.67 -7.26
N GLY A 214 1.44 0.77 -8.03
CA GLY A 214 1.49 1.35 -9.37
C GLY A 214 1.85 2.85 -9.35
N CYS A 215 1.24 3.60 -8.42
CA CYS A 215 1.58 5.02 -8.23
C CYS A 215 3.04 5.16 -7.78
N GLU A 216 3.51 4.28 -6.90
CA GLU A 216 4.90 4.28 -6.42
C GLU A 216 5.90 4.05 -7.56
N ALA A 217 5.64 3.08 -8.43
CA ALA A 217 6.52 2.78 -9.55
C ALA A 217 6.74 3.99 -10.47
N ILE A 218 5.66 4.65 -10.91
CA ILE A 218 5.79 5.80 -11.84
C ILE A 218 6.35 7.05 -11.14
N LEU A 219 5.93 7.34 -9.91
CA LEU A 219 6.34 8.56 -9.22
C LEU A 219 7.81 8.49 -8.78
N LYS A 220 8.31 7.33 -8.33
CA LYS A 220 9.74 7.18 -7.98
C LYS A 220 10.65 7.30 -9.19
N VAL A 221 10.29 6.68 -10.32
CA VAL A 221 11.06 6.79 -11.56
C VAL A 221 11.08 8.24 -12.04
N THR A 222 9.91 8.88 -12.11
CA THR A 222 9.81 10.27 -12.59
C THR A 222 10.53 11.25 -11.66
N ALA A 223 10.37 11.10 -10.34
CA ALA A 223 11.05 11.94 -9.35
C ALA A 223 12.57 11.85 -9.49
N LYS A 224 13.12 10.64 -9.73
CA LYS A 224 14.55 10.46 -9.99
C LYS A 224 14.98 11.13 -11.29
N GLN A 225 14.20 11.03 -12.36
CA GLN A 225 14.52 11.63 -13.66
C GLN A 225 14.59 13.15 -13.63
N ILE A 226 13.76 13.80 -12.81
CA ILE A 226 13.71 15.26 -12.70
C ILE A 226 14.45 15.81 -11.47
N SER A 227 15.16 14.96 -10.73
CA SER A 227 15.86 15.33 -9.50
C SER A 227 14.94 16.04 -8.48
N ALA A 228 13.72 15.51 -8.32
CA ALA A 228 12.73 16.06 -7.40
C ALA A 228 13.24 16.06 -5.96
N LYS A 229 12.89 17.10 -5.21
CA LYS A 229 13.20 17.24 -3.78
C LYS A 229 12.29 16.36 -2.92
N THR A 230 11.01 16.28 -3.29
CA THR A 230 10.03 15.44 -2.58
C THR A 230 10.26 13.96 -2.88
N ARG A 231 10.21 13.12 -1.84
CA ARG A 231 10.34 11.66 -1.95
C ARG A 231 8.97 10.98 -2.05
N PHE A 232 8.91 9.85 -2.74
CA PHE A 232 7.66 9.09 -2.97
C PHE A 232 7.75 7.65 -2.44
N PRO A 233 7.95 7.43 -1.12
CA PRO A 233 8.01 6.09 -0.54
C PRO A 233 6.61 5.44 -0.47
N SER A 234 6.53 4.12 -0.30
CA SER A 234 5.27 3.52 0.18
C SER A 234 4.97 3.93 1.62
N ILE A 235 3.70 3.91 2.01
CA ILE A 235 3.32 4.10 3.41
C ILE A 235 3.94 3.03 4.33
N SER A 236 4.08 1.79 3.85
CA SER A 236 4.75 0.72 4.58
C SER A 236 6.20 1.09 4.89
N THR A 237 6.94 1.60 3.90
CA THR A 237 8.34 2.00 4.09
C THR A 237 8.46 3.16 5.09
N VAL A 238 7.49 4.08 5.12
CA VAL A 238 7.49 5.16 6.11
C VAL A 238 7.28 4.61 7.53
N VAL A 239 6.29 3.74 7.74
CA VAL A 239 6.08 3.11 9.05
C VAL A 239 7.29 2.28 9.47
N ALA A 240 7.84 1.47 8.58
CA ALA A 240 9.02 0.65 8.90
C ALA A 240 10.27 1.50 9.21
N SER A 241 10.38 2.73 8.67
CA SER A 241 11.50 3.63 8.99
C SER A 241 11.51 4.09 10.46
N CYS A 242 10.38 3.94 11.15
CA CYS A 242 10.21 4.19 12.57
C CYS A 242 10.59 2.99 13.46
N PHE A 243 11.15 1.92 12.88
CA PHE A 243 11.67 0.78 13.64
C PHE A 243 13.17 0.96 13.89
N ASP A 244 13.61 0.69 15.11
CA ASP A 244 15.04 0.79 15.50
C ASP A 244 15.81 -0.49 15.12
N ASP A 245 15.12 -1.63 15.05
CA ASP A 245 15.66 -2.97 14.78
C ASP A 245 15.54 -3.38 13.29
N LEU A 246 15.52 -2.40 12.37
CA LEU A 246 15.22 -2.63 10.96
C LEU A 246 16.17 -3.64 10.28
N GLU A 247 17.47 -3.49 10.49
CA GLU A 247 18.49 -4.35 9.85
C GLU A 247 18.41 -5.79 10.35
N GLU A 248 18.27 -5.97 11.67
CA GLU A 248 18.14 -7.29 12.30
C GLU A 248 16.90 -8.03 11.77
N ARG A 249 15.76 -7.35 11.72
CA ARG A 249 14.51 -7.94 11.21
C ARG A 249 14.59 -8.30 9.73
N ILE A 250 15.29 -7.51 8.91
CA ILE A 250 15.52 -7.86 7.50
C ILE A 250 16.31 -9.18 7.40
N VAL A 251 17.34 -9.35 8.25
CA VAL A 251 18.11 -10.60 8.31
C VAL A 251 17.23 -11.78 8.76
N GLU A 252 16.34 -11.58 9.73
CA GLU A 252 15.41 -12.62 10.18
C GLU A 252 14.41 -13.03 9.09
N LEU A 253 13.83 -12.07 8.38
CA LEU A 253 12.95 -12.34 7.24
C LEU A 253 13.66 -13.15 6.14
N ALA A 254 14.94 -12.84 5.89
CA ALA A 254 15.75 -13.58 4.93
C ALA A 254 16.02 -15.02 5.40
N LYS A 255 16.33 -15.22 6.70
CA LYS A 255 16.50 -16.55 7.31
C LYS A 255 15.23 -17.39 7.23
N LYS A 256 14.06 -16.78 7.44
CA LYS A 256 12.73 -17.40 7.27
C LYS A 256 12.36 -17.66 5.80
N LYS A 257 13.21 -17.25 4.84
CA LYS A 257 12.99 -17.33 3.38
C LYS A 257 11.71 -16.62 2.92
N ILE A 258 11.25 -15.64 3.70
CA ILE A 258 10.07 -14.80 3.39
C ILE A 258 10.45 -13.80 2.29
N ILE A 259 11.61 -13.18 2.43
CA ILE A 259 12.20 -12.29 1.43
C ILE A 259 13.38 -13.03 0.77
N ARG A 260 13.31 -13.16 -0.56
CA ARG A 260 14.37 -13.70 -1.42
C ARG A 260 14.68 -12.68 -2.50
#